data_AF-A0A812R9G7-F1
#
_entry.id   AF-A0A812R9G7-F1
#
_cell.length_a   1.000
_cell.length_b   1.000
_cell.length_c   1.000
_cell.angle_alpha   90.00
_cell.angle_beta   90.00
_cell.angle_gamma   90.00
#
_symmetry.space_group_name_H-M   'P 1'
#
loop_
_entity.id
_entity.type
_entity.pdbx_description
1 polymer ?
#
loop_
_entity_poly.entity_id
_entity_poly.type
_entity_poly.pdbx_seq_one_letter_code
_entity_poly.pdbx_strand_id
1 'polypeptide(L)'
;MPDPTHQNQIDRIGLGAWNLSALAVCPLAAGDVVLRDMRLWHGGTPNRRNRSRYLPSAEFLSTWYAGYTVQVPEDHFSPRPALPFEHWRRLSSHAQRRAQFILAAPEPVRATVRQDFVLMLPYVAEERP
;
A
#
# COMPACT_ATOMS: atom_id res chain seq x y z
N MET A 1 -41.16 -12.19 -9.12
CA MET A 1 -40.88 -12.62 -7.74
C MET A 1 -39.67 -13.55 -7.80
N PRO A 2 -38.49 -13.19 -7.28
CA PRO A 2 -37.33 -14.06 -7.35
C PRO A 2 -37.47 -15.23 -6.36
N ASP A 3 -36.90 -16.37 -6.75
CA ASP A 3 -36.98 -17.69 -6.12
C ASP A 3 -36.24 -17.73 -4.75
N PRO A 4 -36.87 -18.22 -3.66
CA PRO A 4 -36.29 -18.27 -2.32
C PRO A 4 -35.14 -19.29 -2.13
N THR A 5 -34.82 -20.12 -3.13
CA THR A 5 -33.82 -21.20 -2.99
C THR A 5 -32.36 -20.74 -3.06
N HIS A 6 -32.07 -19.51 -3.49
CA HIS A 6 -30.70 -18.98 -3.56
C HIS A 6 -30.18 -18.35 -2.26
N GLN A 7 -31.02 -18.17 -1.24
CA GLN A 7 -30.62 -17.54 0.02
C GLN A 7 -29.83 -18.47 0.97
N ASN A 8 -29.95 -19.79 0.78
CA ASN A 8 -29.48 -20.80 1.74
C ASN A 8 -28.02 -21.27 1.57
N GLN A 9 -27.25 -20.70 0.64
CA GLN A 9 -25.86 -21.11 0.44
C GLN A 9 -24.85 -20.27 1.25
N ILE A 10 -25.24 -19.07 1.70
CA ILE A 10 -24.40 -18.17 2.50
C ILE A 10 -24.31 -18.64 3.96
N ASP A 11 -25.38 -19.25 4.47
CA ASP A 11 -25.44 -19.69 5.87
C ASP A 11 -24.57 -20.93 6.17
N ARG A 12 -24.18 -21.68 5.15
CA ARG A 12 -23.45 -22.95 5.30
C ARG A 12 -21.97 -22.81 5.64
N ILE A 13 -21.41 -21.60 5.60
CA ILE A 13 -20.00 -21.31 5.91
C ILE A 13 -19.84 -20.78 7.35
N GLY A 14 -20.90 -20.73 8.16
CA GLY A 14 -20.79 -20.28 9.56
C GLY A 14 -20.28 -18.84 9.67
N LEU A 15 -20.62 -17.99 8.71
CA LEU A 15 -20.15 -16.61 8.64
C LEU A 15 -21.06 -15.60 9.40
N GLY A 16 -22.13 -16.08 10.05
CA GLY A 16 -23.20 -15.28 10.67
C GLY A 16 -22.81 -14.35 11.84
N ALA A 17 -21.53 -14.23 12.17
CA ALA A 17 -21.02 -13.28 13.16
C ALA A 17 -19.60 -12.77 12.84
N TRP A 18 -19.14 -12.87 11.58
CA TRP A 18 -17.93 -12.16 11.17
C TRP A 18 -18.30 -10.71 10.89
N ASN A 19 -18.39 -9.99 12.00
CA ASN A 19 -18.29 -8.56 12.13
C ASN A 19 -17.57 -7.94 10.91
N LEU A 20 -18.32 -7.30 10.01
CA LEU A 20 -17.76 -6.47 8.93
C LEU A 20 -16.84 -5.36 9.48
N SER A 21 -16.84 -5.14 10.79
CA SER A 21 -15.87 -4.32 11.50
C SER A 21 -14.42 -4.82 11.38
N ALA A 22 -14.18 -6.09 11.06
CA ALA A 22 -12.84 -6.61 10.75
C ALA A 22 -12.31 -6.11 9.38
N LEU A 23 -13.15 -5.54 8.52
CA LEU A 23 -12.78 -5.04 7.19
C LEU A 23 -12.46 -3.54 7.15
N ALA A 24 -12.70 -2.81 8.24
CA ALA A 24 -12.49 -1.36 8.29
C ALA A 24 -11.53 -1.00 9.43
N VAL A 25 -10.26 -0.79 9.10
CA VAL A 25 -9.21 -0.36 10.04
C VAL A 25 -9.34 1.14 10.41
N CYS A 26 -10.40 1.82 9.97
CA CYS A 26 -10.59 3.26 10.14
C CYS A 26 -11.77 3.58 11.08
N PRO A 27 -11.63 4.62 11.93
CA PRO A 27 -10.59 5.65 11.90
C PRO A 27 -9.29 5.26 12.65
N LEU A 28 -8.15 5.76 12.13
CA LEU A 28 -6.85 5.74 12.81
C LEU A 28 -6.51 7.14 13.32
N ALA A 29 -5.98 7.23 14.53
CA ALA A 29 -5.38 8.44 15.08
C ALA A 29 -3.96 8.64 14.55
N ALA A 30 -3.43 9.86 14.68
CA ALA A 30 -2.03 10.12 14.35
C ALA A 30 -1.12 9.32 15.30
N GLY A 31 -0.21 8.54 14.72
CA GLY A 31 0.68 7.63 15.47
C GLY A 31 0.23 6.17 15.47
N ASP A 32 -1.02 5.89 15.09
CA ASP A 32 -1.46 4.50 14.89
C ASP A 32 -0.76 3.88 13.68
N VAL A 33 -0.52 2.58 13.76
CA VAL A 33 0.16 1.81 12.71
C VAL A 33 -0.70 0.63 12.30
N VAL A 34 -0.83 0.43 10.99
CA VAL A 34 -1.39 -0.80 10.42
C VAL A 34 -0.23 -1.70 9.99
N LEU A 35 -0.08 -2.82 10.68
CA LEU A 35 0.84 -3.88 10.26
C LEU A 35 0.06 -4.89 9.43
N ARG A 36 0.56 -5.18 8.24
CA ARG A 36 -0.06 -6.14 7.32
C ARG A 36 0.98 -7.01 6.65
N ASP A 37 0.63 -8.27 6.47
CA ASP A 37 1.32 -9.16 5.53
C ASP A 37 0.91 -8.75 4.11
N MET A 38 1.84 -8.77 3.15
CA MET A 38 1.56 -8.37 1.76
C MET A 38 0.56 -9.31 1.05
N ARG A 39 0.35 -10.52 1.57
CA ARG A 39 -0.63 -11.49 1.05
C ARG A 39 -2.04 -11.24 1.59
N LEU A 40 -2.19 -10.35 2.58
CA LEU A 40 -3.50 -9.97 3.07
C LEU A 40 -4.21 -9.17 1.98
N TRP A 41 -5.37 -9.65 1.54
CA TRP A 41 -6.20 -8.86 0.63
C TRP A 41 -6.62 -7.56 1.33
N HIS A 42 -6.21 -6.44 0.75
CA HIS A 42 -6.54 -5.11 1.23
C HIS A 42 -6.86 -4.17 0.06
N GLY A 43 -7.55 -3.08 0.37
CA GLY A 43 -7.81 -2.00 -0.58
C GLY A 43 -7.95 -0.67 0.12
N GLY A 44 -7.78 0.42 -0.63
CA GLY A 44 -8.07 1.75 -0.11
C GLY A 44 -9.58 1.90 0.11
N THR A 45 -9.99 2.46 1.24
CA THR A 45 -11.39 2.85 1.47
C THR A 45 -11.66 4.22 0.85
N PRO A 46 -12.80 4.45 0.17
CA PRO A 46 -13.14 5.76 -0.38
C PRO A 46 -13.04 6.89 0.65
N ASN A 47 -12.44 8.01 0.25
CA ASN A 47 -12.31 9.15 1.13
C ASN A 47 -13.59 10.00 1.15
N ARG A 48 -14.48 9.72 2.10
CA ARG A 48 -15.78 10.42 2.24
C ARG A 48 -15.69 11.85 2.81
N ARG A 49 -14.49 12.35 3.16
CA ARG A 49 -14.29 13.66 3.79
C ARG A 49 -13.59 14.60 2.81
N ASN A 50 -13.93 15.89 2.84
CA ASN A 50 -13.26 16.94 2.05
C ASN A 50 -11.90 17.35 2.66
N ARG A 51 -11.08 16.36 3.01
CA ARG A 51 -9.72 16.56 3.52
C ARG A 51 -8.87 15.36 3.12
N SER A 52 -7.60 15.61 2.84
CA SER A 52 -6.63 14.56 2.53
C SER A 52 -6.47 13.58 3.68
N ARG A 53 -6.20 12.32 3.33
CA ARG A 53 -5.89 11.25 4.29
C ARG A 53 -4.56 10.66 3.88
N TYR A 54 -3.50 11.07 4.57
CA TYR A 54 -2.17 10.54 4.35
C TYR A 54 -1.95 9.34 5.28
N LEU A 55 -1.46 8.24 4.72
CA LEU A 55 -1.01 7.08 5.48
C LEU A 55 0.35 6.66 4.91
N PRO A 56 1.47 7.13 5.48
CA PRO A 56 2.78 6.72 5.01
C PRO A 56 2.93 5.21 5.19
N SER A 57 3.41 4.53 4.15
CA SER A 57 3.67 3.09 4.18
C SER A 57 5.17 2.82 4.10
N ALA A 58 5.61 1.80 4.83
CA ALA A 58 6.93 1.21 4.69
C ALA A 58 6.75 -0.29 4.46
N GLU A 59 7.35 -0.80 3.40
CA GLU A 59 7.27 -2.21 3.04
C GLU A 59 8.62 -2.87 3.34
N PHE A 60 8.57 -3.99 4.05
CA PHE A 60 9.75 -4.72 4.46
C PHE A 60 9.78 -6.06 3.74
N LEU A 61 10.79 -6.23 2.90
CA LEU A 61 11.05 -7.47 2.17
C LEU A 61 12.23 -8.19 2.82
N SER A 62 12.27 -9.52 2.70
CA SER A 62 13.47 -10.27 3.02
C SER A 62 14.59 -9.89 2.04
N THR A 63 15.84 -9.89 2.48
CA THR A 63 17.00 -9.58 1.62
C THR A 63 17.06 -10.50 0.40
N TRP A 64 16.70 -11.77 0.56
CA TRP A 64 16.67 -12.74 -0.54
C TRP A 64 15.61 -12.38 -1.57
N TYR A 65 14.38 -12.09 -1.14
CA TYR A 65 13.30 -11.73 -2.05
C TYR A 65 13.56 -10.38 -2.73
N ALA A 66 14.07 -9.39 -1.98
CA ALA A 66 14.51 -8.13 -2.54
C ALA A 66 15.54 -8.38 -3.65
N GLY A 67 16.60 -9.18 -3.39
CA GLY A 67 17.62 -9.55 -4.36
C GLY A 67 17.09 -10.21 -5.64
N TYR A 68 16.03 -11.00 -5.54
CA TYR A 68 15.31 -11.54 -6.70
C TYR A 68 14.56 -10.45 -7.47
N THR A 69 13.76 -9.63 -6.78
CA THR A 69 12.95 -8.59 -7.43
C THR A 69 13.77 -7.48 -8.11
N VAL A 70 14.99 -7.18 -7.66
CA VAL A 70 15.86 -6.20 -8.36
C VAL A 70 16.29 -6.70 -9.75
N GLN A 71 16.27 -8.02 -9.97
CA GLN A 71 16.59 -8.62 -11.28
C GLN A 71 15.40 -8.59 -12.25
N VAL A 72 14.20 -8.24 -11.76
CA VAL A 72 12.95 -8.16 -12.53
C VAL A 72 12.35 -6.76 -12.32
N PRO A 73 12.83 -5.74 -13.05
CA PRO A 73 12.43 -4.33 -12.83
C PRO A 73 10.92 -4.07 -12.98
N GLU A 74 10.23 -4.92 -13.74
CA GLU A 74 8.78 -4.83 -13.97
C GLU A 74 7.96 -5.34 -12.77
N ASP A 75 8.59 -6.03 -11.82
CA ASP A 75 7.92 -6.50 -10.61
C ASP A 75 7.49 -5.32 -9.73
N HIS A 76 6.25 -5.34 -9.26
CA HIS A 76 5.69 -4.29 -8.43
C HIS A 76 6.46 -4.09 -7.10
N PHE A 77 7.08 -5.16 -6.60
CA PHE A 77 7.87 -5.18 -5.38
C PHE A 77 9.35 -4.89 -5.62
N SER A 78 9.77 -4.67 -6.88
CA SER A 78 11.14 -4.27 -7.18
C SER A 78 11.44 -2.93 -6.50
N PRO A 79 12.43 -2.87 -5.59
CA PRO A 79 12.69 -1.68 -4.81
C PRO A 79 13.19 -0.56 -5.72
N ARG A 80 12.50 0.58 -5.69
CA ARG A 80 12.89 1.74 -6.50
C ARG A 80 13.96 2.56 -5.80
N PRO A 81 14.97 3.05 -6.54
CA PRO A 81 15.92 3.98 -5.98
C PRO A 81 15.21 5.29 -5.60
N ALA A 82 15.07 5.55 -4.31
CA ALA A 82 14.29 6.66 -3.76
C ALA A 82 15.03 7.42 -2.65
N LEU A 83 16.14 6.89 -2.14
CA LEU A 83 16.92 7.47 -1.05
C LEU A 83 18.25 8.02 -1.58
N PRO A 84 18.45 9.34 -1.63
CA PRO A 84 19.73 9.94 -1.98
C PRO A 84 20.87 9.50 -1.04
N PHE A 85 22.07 9.31 -1.60
CA PHE A 85 23.25 8.87 -0.84
C PHE A 85 23.62 9.80 0.32
N GLU A 86 23.42 11.11 0.16
CA GLU A 86 23.66 12.08 1.22
C GLU A 86 22.74 11.90 2.45
N HIS A 87 21.49 11.48 2.23
CA HIS A 87 20.56 11.19 3.31
C HIS A 87 20.85 9.82 3.92
N TRP A 88 21.14 8.82 3.09
CA TRP A 88 21.51 7.48 3.55
C TRP A 88 22.74 7.51 4.47
N ARG A 89 23.77 8.29 4.14
CA ARG A 89 24.97 8.42 4.99
C ARG A 89 24.69 9.00 6.38
N ARG A 90 23.61 9.76 6.56
CA ARG A 90 23.20 10.33 7.86
C ARG A 90 22.37 9.36 8.70
N LEU A 91 21.92 8.24 8.13
CA LEU A 91 21.18 7.21 8.86
C LEU A 91 22.10 6.43 9.81
N SER A 92 21.50 5.83 10.85
CA SER A 92 22.22 4.87 11.69
C SER A 92 22.68 3.66 10.88
N SER A 93 23.71 2.95 11.34
CA SER A 93 24.20 1.74 10.66
C SER A 93 23.11 0.67 10.48
N HIS A 94 22.14 0.62 11.40
CA HIS A 94 20.98 -0.27 11.26
C HIS A 94 20.09 0.16 10.09
N ALA A 95 19.72 1.43 10.02
CA ALA A 95 18.86 1.96 8.96
C ALA A 95 19.56 1.95 7.59
N GLN A 96 20.87 2.20 7.55
CA GLN A 96 21.67 2.06 6.33
C GLN A 96 21.56 0.66 5.70
N ARG A 97 21.70 -0.39 6.52
CA ARG A 97 21.55 -1.79 6.06
C ARG A 97 20.15 -2.10 5.56
N ARG A 98 19.11 -1.56 6.20
CA ARG A 98 17.71 -1.80 5.81
C ARG A 98 17.33 -1.07 4.52
N ALA A 99 17.84 0.14 4.32
CA ALA A 99 17.48 0.99 3.17
C ALA A 99 18.41 0.83 1.96
N GLN A 100 19.41 -0.07 2.00
CA GLN A 100 20.41 -0.21 0.93
C GLN A 100 19.81 -0.50 -0.45
N PHE A 101 18.67 -1.21 -0.51
CA PHE A 101 18.00 -1.56 -1.77
C PHE A 101 17.22 -0.41 -2.41
N ILE A 102 16.95 0.67 -1.67
CA ILE A 102 16.31 1.89 -2.19
C ILE A 102 17.31 3.03 -2.38
N LEU A 103 18.61 2.75 -2.24
CA LEU A 103 19.67 3.73 -2.43
C LEU A 103 19.72 4.16 -3.89
N ALA A 104 19.63 5.48 -4.12
CA ALA A 104 19.79 6.03 -5.44
C ALA A 104 21.25 6.12 -5.85
N ALA A 105 21.50 5.85 -7.13
CA ALA A 105 22.73 6.24 -7.81
C ALA A 105 22.96 7.76 -7.62
N PRO A 106 24.20 8.28 -7.77
CA PRO A 106 24.53 9.69 -7.50
C PRO A 106 23.75 10.72 -8.34
N GLU A 107 22.89 10.29 -9.26
CA GLU A 107 21.96 11.16 -9.97
C GLU A 107 20.79 11.61 -9.06
N PRO A 108 20.17 12.77 -9.34
CA PRO A 108 19.02 13.23 -8.58
C PRO A 108 17.87 12.23 -8.60
N VAL A 109 17.35 11.87 -7.43
CA VAL A 109 16.14 11.04 -7.31
C VAL A 109 14.97 11.77 -7.94
N ARG A 110 14.43 11.23 -9.05
CA ARG A 110 13.16 11.69 -9.60
C ARG A 110 12.01 11.09 -8.79
N ALA A 111 11.70 11.72 -7.65
CA ALA A 111 10.48 11.41 -6.90
C ALA A 111 9.28 11.97 -7.67
N THR A 112 8.61 11.13 -8.45
CA THR A 112 7.37 11.49 -9.16
C THR A 112 6.19 10.70 -8.60
N VAL A 113 4.97 11.19 -8.83
CA VAL A 113 3.79 10.35 -8.69
C VAL A 113 3.89 9.26 -9.76
N ARG A 114 3.77 8.00 -9.34
CA ARG A 114 3.66 6.86 -10.27
C ARG A 114 2.56 7.14 -11.29
N GLN A 115 2.93 7.33 -12.55
CA GLN A 115 1.99 7.72 -13.61
C GLN A 115 0.90 6.67 -13.83
N ASP A 116 1.20 5.40 -13.56
CA ASP A 116 0.23 4.30 -13.55
C ASP A 116 -0.85 4.45 -12.46
N PHE A 117 -0.58 5.20 -11.38
CA PHE A 117 -1.59 5.57 -10.38
C PHE A 117 -2.32 6.89 -10.70
N VAL A 118 -1.84 7.68 -11.66
CA VAL A 118 -2.48 8.93 -12.11
C VAL A 118 -3.71 8.65 -13.00
N LEU A 119 -3.84 7.44 -13.56
CA LEU A 119 -4.95 7.02 -14.42
C LEU A 119 -6.34 7.05 -13.77
N MET A 120 -6.46 7.29 -12.46
CA MET A 120 -7.74 7.42 -11.74
C MET A 120 -8.14 8.88 -11.44
N LEU A 121 -7.31 9.87 -11.76
CA LEU A 121 -7.59 11.28 -11.45
C LEU A 121 -8.61 11.99 -12.36
N PRO A 122 -8.81 11.67 -13.66
CA PRO A 122 -9.84 12.38 -14.43
C PRO A 122 -11.26 12.10 -13.91
N TYR A 123 -11.47 11.03 -13.14
CA TYR A 123 -12.79 10.71 -12.58
C TYR A 123 -13.20 11.58 -11.37
N VAL A 124 -12.25 12.27 -10.71
CA VAL A 124 -12.55 13.03 -9.48
C VAL A 124 -12.62 14.54 -9.72
N ALA A 125 -12.14 15.03 -10.87
CA ALA A 125 -12.11 16.47 -11.17
C ALA A 125 -13.36 16.98 -11.91
N GLU A 126 -14.13 16.11 -12.59
CA GLU A 126 -15.23 16.56 -13.48
C GLU A 126 -16.64 16.39 -12.91
N GLU A 127 -16.84 15.80 -11.73
CA GLU A 127 -18.17 15.69 -11.12
C GLU A 127 -18.26 16.44 -9.78
N ARG A 128 -18.42 17.77 -9.88
CA ARG A 128 -19.19 18.56 -8.92
C ARG A 128 -20.02 19.61 -9.66
N PRO A 129 -21.36 19.45 -9.76
CA PRO A 129 -22.26 20.60 -9.84
C PRO A 129 -22.23 21.42 -8.55
#